data_AF-A0A8S3YA19-F1
#
_entry.id   AF-A0A8S3YA19-F1
#
_cell.length_a   1.000
_cell.length_b   1.000
_cell.length_c   1.000
_cell.angle_alpha   90.00
_cell.angle_beta   90.00
_cell.angle_gamma   90.00
#
_symmetry.space_group_name_H-M   'P 1'
#
loop_
_entity.id
_entity.type
_entity.pdbx_description
1 polymer ?
#
loop_
_entity_poly.entity_id
_entity_poly.type
_entity_poly.pdbx_seq_one_letter_code
_entity_poly.pdbx_strand_id
1 'polypeptide(L)'
;MAFAGTNVSLSQPDIMLKLTERIDDLKQRFAAWGKRIRRYTERLTRFNQNRLFQSDQKRLYKSLERPMVSGTGPAPNQADTVAFWRSLWSEPLDGSCGESVCGYNVRGPRHHNAG
;
A
#
# COMPACT_ATOMS: atom_id res chain seq x y z
N MET A 1 38.52 16.09 -15.56
CA MET A 1 38.41 17.56 -15.61
C MET A 1 38.65 18.09 -14.19
N ALA A 2 39.67 18.94 -14.00
CA ALA A 2 39.94 19.58 -12.71
C ALA A 2 39.16 20.90 -12.64
N PHE A 3 38.55 21.19 -11.49
CA PHE A 3 37.91 22.49 -11.27
C PHE A 3 39.01 23.54 -11.04
N ALA A 4 39.07 24.54 -11.92
CA ALA A 4 40.10 25.58 -11.88
C ALA A 4 40.12 26.28 -10.51
N GLY A 5 41.27 26.23 -9.83
CA GLY A 5 41.48 26.83 -8.50
C GLY A 5 41.62 25.84 -7.34
N THR A 6 41.43 24.53 -7.57
CA THR A 6 41.72 23.48 -6.56
C THR A 6 42.58 22.38 -7.17
N ASN A 7 43.66 21.97 -6.51
CA ASN A 7 44.48 20.80 -6.88
C ASN A 7 43.75 19.47 -6.60
N VAL A 8 42.44 19.44 -6.86
CA VAL A 8 41.54 18.35 -6.50
C VAL A 8 41.05 17.72 -7.80
N SER A 9 41.62 16.57 -8.14
CA SER A 9 41.19 15.80 -9.30
C SER A 9 40.11 14.79 -8.89
N LEU A 10 38.97 14.85 -9.58
CA LEU A 10 37.88 13.86 -9.43
C LEU A 10 38.30 12.41 -9.73
N SER A 11 39.48 12.20 -10.31
CA SER A 11 40.05 10.87 -10.55
C SER A 11 40.68 10.23 -9.31
N GLN A 12 40.76 10.94 -8.18
CA GLN A 12 41.22 10.36 -6.92
C GLN A 12 40.11 9.44 -6.35
N PRO A 13 40.40 8.17 -6.05
CA PRO A 13 39.40 7.19 -5.62
C PRO A 13 38.68 7.60 -4.33
N ASP A 14 39.40 8.23 -3.39
CA ASP A 14 38.84 8.68 -2.12
C ASP A 14 37.78 9.78 -2.27
N ILE A 15 37.93 10.62 -3.31
CA ILE A 15 36.98 11.71 -3.61
C ILE A 15 35.70 11.13 -4.20
N MET A 16 35.83 10.17 -5.11
CA MET A 16 34.68 9.47 -5.69
C MET A 16 33.91 8.69 -4.63
N LEU A 17 34.61 8.00 -3.73
CA LEU A 17 33.97 7.27 -2.64
C LEU A 17 33.16 8.21 -1.73
N LYS A 18 33.77 9.32 -1.29
CA LYS A 18 33.09 10.34 -0.46
C LYS A 18 31.89 10.96 -1.19
N LEU A 19 32.01 11.19 -2.49
CA LEU A 19 30.91 11.71 -3.30
C LEU A 19 29.75 10.71 -3.36
N THR A 20 30.03 9.43 -3.59
CA THR A 20 29.00 8.38 -3.63
C THR A 20 28.31 8.22 -2.27
N GLU A 21 29.06 8.23 -1.17
CA GLU A 21 28.52 8.19 0.19
C GLU A 21 27.54 9.34 0.42
N ARG A 22 27.93 10.58 0.06
CA ARG A 22 27.05 11.74 0.19
C ARG A 22 25.80 11.66 -0.68
N ILE A 23 25.93 11.12 -1.88
CA ILE A 23 24.78 10.91 -2.77
C ILE A 23 23.81 9.91 -2.14
N ASP A 24 24.32 8.80 -1.60
CA ASP A 24 23.49 7.75 -1.02
C ASP A 24 22.85 8.20 0.30
N ASP A 25 23.55 8.95 1.14
CA ASP A 25 22.98 9.63 2.31
C ASP A 25 21.77 10.50 1.92
N LEU A 26 21.89 11.29 0.86
CA LEU A 26 20.82 12.16 0.39
C LEU A 26 19.63 11.35 -0.16
N LYS A 27 19.89 10.30 -0.95
CA LYS A 27 18.85 9.39 -1.44
C LYS A 27 18.09 8.74 -0.28
N GLN A 28 18.81 8.25 0.73
CA GLN A 28 18.21 7.61 1.90
C GLN A 28 17.34 8.59 2.68
N ARG A 29 17.82 9.83 2.89
CA ARG A 29 17.03 10.91 3.51
C ARG A 29 15.77 11.16 2.70
N PHE A 30 15.88 11.42 1.40
CA PHE A 30 14.72 11.70 0.55
C PHE A 30 13.67 10.57 0.61
N ALA A 31 14.12 9.32 0.55
CA ALA A 31 13.24 8.16 0.70
C ALA A 31 12.55 8.11 2.07
N ALA A 32 13.27 8.41 3.16
CA ALA A 32 12.69 8.47 4.50
C ALA A 32 11.64 9.59 4.64
N TRP A 33 11.92 10.78 4.11
CA TRP A 33 10.99 11.90 4.08
C TRP A 33 9.74 11.58 3.24
N GLY A 34 9.91 10.99 2.05
CA GLY A 34 8.79 10.54 1.22
C GLY A 34 7.91 9.51 1.93
N LYS A 35 8.51 8.51 2.59
CA LYS A 35 7.77 7.55 3.42
C LYS A 35 7.02 8.23 4.57
N ARG A 36 7.63 9.23 5.22
CA ARG A 36 7.01 9.98 6.32
C ARG A 36 5.78 10.76 5.84
N ILE A 37 5.89 11.47 4.71
CA ILE A 37 4.77 12.17 4.09
C ILE A 37 3.64 11.18 3.77
N ARG A 38 3.95 10.07 3.10
CA ARG A 38 2.94 9.04 2.76
C ARG A 38 2.21 8.49 3.98
N ARG A 39 2.93 8.24 5.09
CA ARG A 39 2.31 7.78 6.34
C ARG A 39 1.35 8.81 6.93
N TYR A 40 1.69 10.09 6.89
CA TYR A 40 0.82 11.14 7.40
C TYR A 40 -0.41 11.35 6.51
N THR A 41 -0.26 11.31 5.20
CA THR A 41 -1.41 11.39 4.28
C THR A 41 -2.35 10.21 4.47
N GLU A 42 -1.82 8.98 4.51
CA GLU A 42 -2.62 7.78 4.79
C GLU A 42 -3.34 7.87 6.14
N ARG A 43 -2.67 8.35 7.19
CA ARG A 43 -3.28 8.55 8.51
C ARG A 43 -4.43 9.54 8.46
N LEU A 44 -4.23 10.67 7.80
CA LEU A 44 -5.25 11.71 7.66
C LEU A 44 -6.47 11.18 6.87
N THR A 45 -6.22 10.46 5.78
CA THR A 45 -7.28 9.79 5.01
C THR A 45 -8.09 8.84 5.88
N ARG A 46 -7.44 7.94 6.63
CA ARG A 46 -8.12 7.01 7.55
C ARG A 46 -8.90 7.73 8.63
N PHE A 47 -8.33 8.79 9.22
CA PHE A 47 -9.03 9.60 10.22
C PHE A 47 -10.31 10.21 9.65
N ASN A 48 -10.24 10.82 8.46
CA ASN A 48 -11.40 11.40 7.80
C ASN A 48 -12.45 10.34 7.43
N GLN A 49 -12.01 9.20 6.90
CA GLN A 49 -12.90 8.07 6.56
C GLN A 49 -13.58 7.51 7.82
N ASN A 50 -12.85 7.30 8.91
CA ASN A 50 -13.41 6.80 10.17
C ASN A 50 -14.40 7.78 10.78
N ARG A 51 -14.08 9.09 10.75
CA ARG A 51 -15.00 10.13 11.20
C ARG A 51 -16.27 10.14 10.36
N LEU A 52 -16.14 10.05 9.04
CA LEU A 52 -17.29 9.97 8.14
C LEU A 52 -18.09 8.68 8.36
N PHE A 53 -17.44 7.55 8.63
CA PHE A 53 -18.11 6.30 9.00
C PHE A 53 -18.94 6.44 10.27
N GLN A 54 -18.45 7.17 11.28
CA GLN A 54 -19.19 7.36 12.52
C GLN A 54 -20.38 8.32 12.36
N SER A 55 -20.25 9.36 11.54
CA SER A 55 -21.30 10.38 11.38
C SER A 55 -22.29 10.09 10.25
N ASP A 56 -21.82 9.60 9.10
CA ASP A 56 -22.60 9.40 7.87
C ASP A 56 -22.00 8.28 7.00
N GLN A 57 -22.34 7.03 7.35
CA GLN A 57 -21.89 5.84 6.64
C GLN A 57 -22.29 5.85 5.16
N LYS A 58 -23.51 6.33 4.84
CA LYS A 58 -24.01 6.36 3.46
C LYS A 58 -23.13 7.21 2.57
N ARG A 59 -22.67 8.36 3.05
CA ARG A 59 -21.71 9.21 2.31
C ARG A 59 -20.36 8.54 2.12
N LEU A 60 -19.86 7.83 3.13
CA LEU A 60 -18.61 7.08 2.96
C LEU A 60 -18.74 6.04 1.83
N TYR A 61 -19.78 5.20 1.86
CA TYR A 61 -19.97 4.18 0.83
C TYR A 61 -20.13 4.78 -0.57
N LYS A 62 -20.92 5.86 -0.71
CA LYS A 62 -21.02 6.61 -1.97
C LYS A 62 -19.68 7.15 -2.47
N SER A 63 -18.77 7.52 -1.56
CA SER A 63 -17.42 7.98 -1.95
C SER A 63 -16.48 6.84 -2.35
N LEU A 64 -16.77 5.61 -1.90
CA LEU A 64 -16.02 4.39 -2.24
C LEU A 64 -16.51 3.74 -3.52
N GLU A 65 -17.76 4.02 -3.92
CA GLU A 65 -18.28 3.66 -5.24
C GLU A 65 -17.36 4.26 -6.30
N ARG A 66 -16.67 3.41 -7.06
CA ARG A 66 -15.98 3.86 -8.27
C ARG A 66 -17.06 4.39 -9.23
N PRO A 67 -16.76 5.45 -10.01
CA PRO A 67 -17.60 5.80 -11.14
C PRO A 67 -17.87 4.52 -11.90
N MET A 68 -19.15 4.23 -12.13
CA MET A 68 -19.58 3.01 -12.79
C MET A 68 -18.75 2.87 -14.07
N VAL A 69 -17.75 1.98 -14.06
CA VAL A 69 -17.27 1.42 -15.31
C VAL A 69 -18.48 0.63 -15.74
N SER A 70 -19.28 1.25 -16.61
CA SER A 70 -20.47 0.65 -17.19
C SER A 70 -20.00 -0.67 -17.79
N GLY A 71 -20.12 -1.75 -17.03
CA GLY A 71 -19.82 -3.08 -17.52
C GLY A 71 -20.72 -3.25 -18.73
N THR A 72 -20.12 -3.37 -19.91
CA THR A 72 -20.82 -3.38 -21.19
C THR A 72 -21.70 -4.62 -21.39
N GLY A 73 -21.93 -5.40 -20.32
CA GLY A 73 -22.67 -6.64 -20.33
C GLY A 73 -24.03 -6.51 -19.64
N PRO A 74 -25.01 -7.35 -20.04
CA PRO A 74 -26.28 -7.45 -19.32
C PRO A 74 -26.03 -7.83 -17.86
N ALA A 75 -26.88 -7.31 -16.96
CA ALA A 75 -26.84 -7.71 -15.56
C ALA A 75 -26.96 -9.24 -15.46
N PRO A 76 -26.12 -9.92 -14.66
CA PRO A 76 -26.19 -11.36 -14.51
C PRO A 76 -27.55 -11.76 -13.96
N ASN A 77 -28.08 -12.90 -14.43
CA ASN A 77 -29.36 -13.39 -13.96
C ASN A 77 -29.23 -13.92 -12.51
N GLN A 78 -30.37 -14.07 -11.81
CA GLN A 78 -30.37 -14.51 -10.42
C GLN A 78 -29.79 -15.93 -10.24
N ALA A 79 -30.06 -16.83 -11.18
CA ALA A 79 -29.59 -18.21 -11.12
C ALA A 79 -28.06 -18.30 -11.23
N ASP A 80 -27.47 -17.56 -12.17
CA ASP A 80 -26.02 -17.47 -12.40
C ASP A 80 -25.32 -16.89 -11.17
N THR A 81 -25.91 -15.87 -10.56
CA THR A 81 -25.38 -15.24 -9.36
C THR A 81 -25.39 -16.23 -8.18
N VAL A 82 -26.50 -16.95 -7.99
CA VAL A 82 -26.62 -17.96 -6.94
C VAL A 82 -25.69 -19.15 -7.19
N ALA A 83 -25.55 -19.61 -8.42
CA ALA A 83 -24.64 -20.69 -8.80
C ALA A 83 -23.18 -20.31 -8.54
N PHE A 84 -22.78 -19.09 -8.91
CA PHE A 84 -21.45 -18.55 -8.65
C PHE A 84 -21.12 -18.48 -7.16
N TRP A 85 -22.01 -17.92 -6.34
CA TRP A 85 -21.76 -17.86 -4.90
C TRP A 85 -21.79 -19.25 -4.28
N ARG A 86 -22.71 -20.14 -4.72
CA ARG A 86 -22.69 -21.52 -4.25
C ARG A 86 -21.38 -22.23 -4.60
N SER A 87 -20.82 -22.08 -5.79
CA SER A 87 -19.56 -22.74 -6.13
C SER A 87 -18.40 -22.30 -5.24
N LEU A 88 -18.33 -21.02 -4.86
CA LEU A 88 -17.30 -20.52 -3.94
C LEU A 88 -17.40 -21.09 -2.52
N TRP A 89 -18.62 -21.38 -2.05
CA TRP A 89 -18.88 -21.76 -0.66
C TRP A 89 -19.26 -23.24 -0.48
N SER A 90 -19.50 -23.98 -1.57
CA SER A 90 -20.01 -25.36 -1.53
C SER A 90 -18.97 -26.41 -1.94
N GLU A 91 -17.79 -26.01 -2.43
CA GLU A 91 -16.67 -26.93 -2.49
C GLU A 91 -16.14 -27.15 -1.06
N PRO A 92 -16.16 -28.38 -0.52
CA PRO A 92 -15.28 -28.71 0.57
C PRO A 92 -13.86 -28.51 0.04
N LEU A 93 -13.09 -27.61 0.66
CA LEU A 93 -11.66 -27.57 0.43
C LEU A 93 -11.11 -28.93 0.82
N ASP A 94 -10.88 -29.80 -0.15
CA ASP A 94 -10.10 -31.00 0.05
C ASP A 94 -8.77 -30.54 0.66
N GLY A 95 -8.51 -31.05 1.87
CA GLY A 95 -7.45 -30.60 2.77
C GLY A 95 -6.03 -30.85 2.28
N SER A 96 -5.76 -30.82 0.98
CA SER A 96 -4.42 -30.57 0.45
C SER A 96 -4.28 -29.07 0.17
N CYS A 97 -4.13 -28.28 1.23
CA CYS A 97 -3.51 -26.97 1.11
C CYS A 97 -2.08 -27.18 0.57
N GLY A 98 -1.92 -27.11 -0.75
CA GLY A 98 -0.63 -26.94 -1.40
C GLY A 98 -0.10 -25.55 -1.09
N GLU A 99 0.53 -25.42 0.07
CA GLU A 99 1.62 -24.52 0.50
C GLU A 99 1.82 -23.09 -0.08
N SER A 100 0.91 -22.51 -0.86
CA SER A 100 1.24 -21.29 -1.62
C SER A 100 0.35 -20.06 -1.39
N VAL A 101 -0.76 -20.13 -0.66
CA VAL A 101 -1.61 -18.93 -0.44
C VAL A 101 -2.25 -18.88 0.95
N CYS A 102 -1.44 -18.89 2.01
CA CYS A 102 -1.86 -18.39 3.33
C CYS A 102 -1.03 -17.15 3.67
N GLY A 103 -1.34 -16.04 3.00
CA GLY A 103 -0.63 -14.76 3.11
C GLY A 103 -1.51 -13.57 3.45
N TYR A 104 -2.64 -13.76 4.15
CA TYR A 104 -3.41 -12.62 4.68
C TYR A 104 -3.11 -12.45 6.16
N ASN A 105 -2.08 -11.65 6.44
CA ASN A 105 -1.78 -11.12 7.77
C ASN A 105 -2.89 -10.14 8.20
N VAL A 106 -4.00 -10.66 8.73
CA VAL A 106 -4.97 -9.83 9.47
C VAL A 106 -4.38 -9.58 10.86
N ARG A 107 -3.58 -8.52 11.01
CA ARG A 107 -3.23 -8.01 12.34
C ARG A 107 -4.50 -7.46 12.98
N GLY A 108 -5.14 -8.28 13.80
CA GLY A 108 -6.18 -7.83 14.74
C GLY A 108 -5.62 -6.78 15.72
N PRO A 109 -6.48 -5.94 16.33
CA PRO A 109 -6.06 -4.93 17.28
C PRO A 109 -5.43 -5.59 18.52
N ARG A 110 -4.19 -5.22 18.85
CA ARG A 110 -3.59 -5.56 20.15
C ARG A 110 -4.29 -4.76 21.24
N HIS A 111 -5.14 -5.40 22.02
CA HIS A 111 -5.52 -4.91 23.34
C HIS A 111 -4.28 -5.02 24.25
N HIS A 112 -3.68 -3.88 24.58
CA HIS A 112 -2.75 -3.80 25.69
C HIS A 112 -3.57 -3.79 26.99
N ASN A 113 -3.54 -4.91 27.72
CA ASN A 113 -3.93 -4.89 29.12
C ASN A 113 -2.83 -4.14 29.90
N ALA A 114 -3.21 -3.03 30.52
CA ALA A 114 -2.43 -2.40 31.56
C ALA A 114 -2.68 -3.19 32.85
N GLY A 115 -1.61 -3.81 33.36
CA GLY A 115 -1.49 -4.24 34.75
C GLY A 115 -0.52 -3.31 35.46
#